data_AF-A0A965PME1-F1
#
_entry.id   AF-A0A965PME1-F1
#
_cell.length_a   1.000
_cell.length_b   1.000
_cell.length_c   1.000
_cell.angle_alpha   90.00
_cell.angle_beta   90.00
_cell.angle_gamma   90.00
#
_symmetry.space_group_name_H-M   'P 1'
#
loop_
_entity.id
_entity.type
_entity.pdbx_description
1 polymer ?
#
loop_
_entity_poly.entity_id
_entity_poly.type
_entity_poly.pdbx_seq_one_letter_code
_entity_poly.pdbx_strand_id
1 'polypeptide(L)'
;MQSPTATSKERQTKDGKLIHEEQYHGWSGKITDISTRQTDYGKEWNVTIEDGESKATLQMKYSSGYAASFLKTLPNVDLSKDVQLMPKSETTDGKTKTTMFIKQDGKAIKWAYTKDNPNGLPSMKKIKVKGVDVWDDSDMMEYLEAMVKSKFANNKQDDFDVPF
;
A
#
# COMPACT_ATOMS: atom_id res chain seq x y z
N MET A 1 -3.87 -1.51 25.96
CA MET A 1 -3.18 -2.65 25.32
C MET A 1 -4.23 -3.64 24.93
N GLN A 2 -4.29 -4.05 23.66
CA GLN A 2 -5.20 -5.11 23.23
C GLN A 2 -4.70 -6.44 23.80
N SER A 3 -5.59 -7.19 24.42
CA SER A 3 -5.27 -8.51 24.97
C SER A 3 -5.11 -9.53 23.84
N PRO A 4 -4.23 -10.53 23.99
CA PRO A 4 -4.08 -11.60 23.00
C PRO A 4 -5.40 -12.32 22.73
N THR A 5 -5.69 -12.58 21.46
CA THR A 5 -6.84 -13.40 21.02
C THR A 5 -6.44 -14.88 20.98
N ALA A 6 -7.42 -15.78 20.94
CA ALA A 6 -7.17 -17.23 20.85
C ALA A 6 -6.38 -17.67 19.60
N THR A 7 -6.33 -16.82 18.57
CA THR A 7 -5.66 -17.02 17.28
C THR A 7 -4.31 -16.30 17.17
N SER A 8 -3.94 -15.53 18.20
CA SER A 8 -2.66 -14.80 18.26
C SER A 8 -1.48 -15.77 18.40
N LYS A 9 -0.42 -15.55 17.62
CA LYS A 9 0.87 -16.25 17.75
C LYS A 9 1.89 -15.36 18.44
N GLU A 10 2.63 -15.93 19.38
CA GLU A 10 3.70 -15.21 20.07
C GLU A 10 4.96 -15.15 19.21
N ARG A 11 5.58 -13.97 19.14
CA ARG A 11 6.89 -13.78 18.54
C ARG A 11 7.74 -12.91 19.45
N GLN A 12 8.99 -13.31 19.65
CA GLN A 12 9.98 -12.45 20.28
C GLN A 12 10.64 -11.57 19.21
N THR A 13 10.65 -10.26 19.45
CA THR A 13 11.40 -9.30 18.64
C THR A 13 12.90 -9.41 18.94
N LYS A 14 13.75 -8.87 18.05
CA LYS A 14 15.21 -8.88 18.24
C LYS A 14 15.65 -8.16 19.52
N ASP A 15 14.83 -7.20 19.98
CA ASP A 15 15.08 -6.42 21.19
C ASP A 15 14.50 -7.09 22.45
N GLY A 16 14.09 -8.36 22.36
CA GLY A 16 13.60 -9.16 23.47
C GLY A 16 12.13 -8.94 23.83
N LYS A 17 11.44 -7.98 23.20
CA LYS A 17 10.01 -7.70 23.45
C LYS A 17 9.13 -8.81 22.87
N LEU A 18 8.23 -9.34 23.69
CA LEU A 18 7.21 -10.30 23.29
C LEU A 18 6.04 -9.56 22.64
N ILE A 19 5.64 -10.02 21.46
CA ILE A 19 4.48 -9.50 20.73
C ILE A 19 3.56 -10.64 20.32
N HIS A 20 2.27 -10.33 20.24
CA HIS A 20 1.22 -11.23 19.77
C HIS A 20 0.79 -10.77 18.38
N GLU A 21 0.92 -11.65 17.40
CA GLU A 21 0.60 -11.37 16.00
C GLU A 21 -0.58 -12.26 15.56
N GLU A 22 -1.61 -11.65 14.98
CA GLU A 22 -2.69 -12.37 14.30
C GLU A 22 -2.60 -12.09 12.79
N GLN A 23 -2.75 -13.14 11.98
CA GLN A 23 -2.65 -13.04 10.53
C GLN A 23 -4.04 -13.16 9.90
N TYR A 24 -4.40 -12.15 9.11
CA TYR A 24 -5.66 -12.10 8.39
C TYR A 24 -5.42 -12.20 6.88
N HIS A 25 -6.42 -12.69 6.15
CA HIS A 25 -6.36 -12.83 4.69
C HIS A 25 -6.55 -11.51 3.93
N GLY A 26 -7.03 -10.47 4.62
CA GLY A 26 -7.26 -9.16 4.05
C GLY A 26 -8.04 -8.26 5.00
N TRP A 27 -8.23 -7.02 4.59
CA TRP A 27 -9.03 -6.02 5.29
C TRP A 27 -10.04 -5.41 4.31
N SER A 28 -11.25 -5.14 4.77
CA SER A 28 -12.27 -4.43 3.97
C SER A 28 -12.62 -3.09 4.62
N GLY A 29 -12.91 -2.09 3.80
CA GLY A 29 -13.34 -0.77 4.27
C GLY A 29 -13.04 0.32 3.28
N LYS A 30 -13.35 1.56 3.63
CA LYS A 30 -13.16 2.75 2.81
C LYS A 30 -11.77 3.33 3.01
N ILE A 31 -11.04 3.60 1.93
CA ILE A 31 -9.77 4.34 2.01
C ILE A 31 -10.10 5.83 2.20
N THR A 32 -9.68 6.41 3.32
CA THR A 32 -9.95 7.82 3.63
C THR A 32 -8.72 8.72 3.56
N ASP A 33 -7.52 8.17 3.71
CA ASP A 33 -6.28 8.92 3.58
C ASP A 33 -5.12 8.02 3.12
N ILE A 34 -4.18 8.59 2.37
CA ILE A 34 -2.92 7.95 2.03
C ILE A 34 -1.80 8.97 2.20
N SER A 35 -0.87 8.66 3.07
CA SER A 35 0.27 9.52 3.37
C SER A 35 1.58 8.73 3.45
N THR A 36 2.69 9.46 3.38
CA THR A 36 4.01 8.88 3.62
C THR A 36 4.57 9.39 4.94
N ARG A 37 5.24 8.52 5.69
CA ARG A 37 5.91 8.87 6.95
C ARG A 37 7.39 8.56 6.86
N GLN A 38 8.23 9.46 7.35
CA GLN A 38 9.65 9.19 7.54
C GLN A 38 9.85 8.52 8.90
N THR A 39 10.60 7.42 8.92
CA THR A 39 10.97 6.70 10.15
C THR A 39 12.48 6.48 10.20
N ASP A 40 12.99 5.98 11.33
CA ASP A 40 14.39 5.58 11.49
C ASP A 40 14.81 4.45 10.53
N TYR A 41 13.83 3.69 10.02
CA TYR A 41 14.04 2.57 9.09
C TYR A 41 13.74 2.93 7.63
N GLY A 42 13.52 4.22 7.35
CA GLY A 42 13.22 4.74 6.02
C GLY A 42 11.80 5.26 5.89
N LYS A 43 11.46 5.64 4.66
CA LYS A 43 10.13 6.13 4.29
C LYS A 43 9.16 4.95 4.20
N GLU A 44 7.90 5.17 4.56
CA GLU A 44 6.82 4.19 4.44
C GLU A 44 5.50 4.83 4.02
N TRP A 45 4.60 4.01 3.48
CA TRP A 45 3.22 4.35 3.17
C TRP A 45 2.32 4.04 4.36
N ASN A 46 1.40 4.95 4.67
CA ASN A 46 0.32 4.78 5.63
C ASN A 46 -1.01 4.98 4.87
N VAL A 47 -1.79 3.90 4.76
CA VAL A 47 -3.12 3.92 4.14
C VAL A 47 -4.16 3.81 5.25
N THR A 48 -4.96 4.83 5.43
CA THR A 48 -6.03 4.87 6.42
C THR A 48 -7.28 4.24 5.84
N ILE A 49 -7.84 3.28 6.57
CA ILE A 49 -9.02 2.51 6.18
C ILE A 49 -10.05 2.59 7.31
N GLU A 50 -11.29 2.90 6.95
CA GLU A 50 -12.42 2.99 7.87
C GLU A 50 -13.46 1.90 7.53
N ASP A 51 -13.94 1.22 8.56
CA ASP A 51 -14.99 0.20 8.49
C ASP A 51 -15.99 0.44 9.65
N GLY A 52 -17.12 1.07 9.33
CA GLY A 52 -18.04 1.59 10.34
C GLY A 52 -17.37 2.60 11.28
N GLU A 53 -17.39 2.32 12.58
CA GLU A 53 -16.73 3.14 13.61
C GLU A 53 -15.24 2.81 13.79
N SER A 54 -14.75 1.74 13.14
CA SER A 54 -13.37 1.29 13.27
C SER A 54 -12.46 1.98 12.26
N LYS A 55 -11.29 2.41 12.74
CA LYS A 55 -10.25 3.03 11.91
C LYS A 55 -8.93 2.31 12.08
N ALA A 56 -8.29 1.96 10.97
CA ALA A 56 -7.00 1.29 10.95
C ALA A 56 -6.05 1.95 9.95
N THR A 57 -4.75 1.75 10.16
CA THR A 57 -3.71 2.18 9.23
C THR A 57 -2.93 0.98 8.72
N LEU A 58 -3.04 0.72 7.41
CA LEU A 58 -2.21 -0.25 6.73
C LEU A 58 -0.86 0.39 6.39
N GLN A 59 0.22 -0.21 6.90
CA GLN A 59 1.59 0.23 6.66
C GLN A 59 2.28 -0.63 5.60
N MET A 60 2.97 0.01 4.67
CA MET A 60 3.80 -0.66 3.66
C MET A 60 5.15 0.04 3.51
N LYS A 61 6.22 -0.72 3.31
CA LYS A 61 7.52 -0.14 2.94
C LYS A 61 7.37 0.72 1.67
N TYR A 62 8.06 1.85 1.63
CA TYR A 62 7.94 2.83 0.54
C TYR A 62 8.15 2.21 -0.84
N SER A 63 9.26 1.48 -1.01
CA SER A 63 9.51 0.63 -2.18
C SER A 63 9.32 -0.85 -1.78
N SER A 64 8.23 -1.46 -2.28
CA SER A 64 7.92 -2.88 -2.09
C SER A 64 6.94 -3.39 -3.14
N GLY A 65 6.85 -4.71 -3.33
CA GLY A 65 5.85 -5.32 -4.21
C GLY A 65 4.41 -4.97 -3.84
N TYR A 66 4.10 -4.89 -2.53
CA TYR A 66 2.80 -4.42 -2.03
C TYR A 66 2.53 -2.96 -2.42
N ALA A 67 3.46 -2.04 -2.13
CA ALA A 67 3.31 -0.63 -2.48
C ALA A 67 3.16 -0.43 -3.99
N ALA A 68 4.03 -1.04 -4.80
CA ALA A 68 3.98 -0.91 -6.25
C ALA A 68 2.64 -1.39 -6.84
N SER A 69 2.15 -2.56 -6.41
CA SER A 69 0.87 -3.09 -6.91
C SER A 69 -0.35 -2.31 -6.42
N PHE A 70 -0.36 -1.87 -5.16
CA PHE A 70 -1.40 -1.01 -4.61
C PHE A 70 -1.47 0.33 -5.36
N LEU A 71 -0.35 1.05 -5.45
CA LEU A 71 -0.26 2.37 -6.09
C LEU A 71 -0.58 2.29 -7.59
N LYS A 72 -0.22 1.19 -8.26
CA LYS A 72 -0.57 1.00 -9.67
C LYS A 72 -2.04 0.72 -9.91
N THR A 73 -2.75 0.22 -8.90
CA THR A 73 -4.19 -0.05 -8.97
C THR A 73 -5.01 1.19 -8.61
N LEU A 74 -4.47 2.01 -7.69
CA LEU A 74 -5.15 3.15 -7.08
C LEU A 74 -5.84 4.14 -8.04
N PRO A 75 -5.30 4.48 -9.24
CA PRO A 75 -6.00 5.37 -10.15
C PRO A 75 -7.40 4.86 -10.54
N ASN A 76 -7.55 3.54 -10.65
CA ASN A 76 -8.80 2.87 -11.01
C ASN A 76 -9.69 2.55 -9.79
N VAL A 77 -9.26 2.88 -8.58
CA VAL A 77 -10.06 2.71 -7.36
C VAL A 77 -11.01 3.89 -7.22
N ASP A 78 -12.27 3.56 -7.00
CA ASP A 78 -13.31 4.51 -6.61
C ASP A 78 -13.25 4.71 -5.09
N LEU A 79 -12.75 5.86 -4.65
CA LEU A 79 -12.57 6.16 -3.22
C LEU A 79 -13.89 6.39 -2.48
N SER A 80 -15.02 6.53 -3.21
CA SER A 80 -16.35 6.61 -2.61
C SER A 80 -16.89 5.25 -2.15
N LYS A 81 -16.24 4.15 -2.53
CA LYS A 81 -16.66 2.79 -2.21
C LYS A 81 -15.65 2.06 -1.34
N ASP A 82 -16.13 1.03 -0.66
CA ASP A 82 -15.28 0.13 0.10
C ASP A 82 -14.39 -0.68 -0.83
N VAL A 83 -13.18 -0.97 -0.35
CA VAL A 83 -12.22 -1.86 -0.99
C VAL A 83 -12.03 -3.11 -0.15
N GLN A 84 -11.68 -4.22 -0.80
CA GLN A 84 -11.08 -5.37 -0.13
C GLN A 84 -9.59 -5.42 -0.49
N LEU A 85 -8.73 -5.23 0.50
CA LEU A 85 -7.28 -5.33 0.37
C LEU A 85 -6.82 -6.73 0.73
N MET A 86 -6.23 -7.42 -0.23
CA MET A 86 -5.82 -8.82 -0.11
C MET A 86 -4.32 -8.94 -0.38
N PRO A 87 -3.47 -8.91 0.66
CA PRO A 87 -2.05 -9.11 0.49
C PRO A 87 -1.76 -10.58 0.11
N LYS A 88 -0.96 -10.78 -0.94
CA LYS A 88 -0.48 -12.09 -1.37
C LYS A 88 1.05 -12.10 -1.37
N SER A 89 1.63 -13.21 -0.96
CA SER A 89 3.05 -13.49 -1.03
C SER A 89 3.24 -14.87 -1.63
N GLU A 90 4.03 -14.97 -2.70
CA GLU A 90 4.36 -16.22 -3.37
C GLU A 90 5.87 -16.34 -3.48
N THR A 91 6.42 -17.49 -3.10
CA THR A 91 7.85 -17.76 -3.28
C THR A 91 8.02 -18.72 -4.44
N THR A 92 8.78 -18.32 -5.45
CA THR A 92 9.12 -19.13 -6.62
C THR A 92 10.62 -19.00 -6.87
N ASP A 93 11.32 -20.12 -7.05
CA ASP A 93 12.77 -20.16 -7.28
C ASP A 93 13.59 -19.36 -6.25
N GLY A 94 13.21 -19.47 -4.97
CA GLY A 94 13.86 -18.76 -3.85
C GLY A 94 13.61 -17.24 -3.83
N LYS A 95 12.81 -16.70 -4.76
CA LYS A 95 12.42 -15.29 -4.79
C LYS A 95 10.98 -15.15 -4.31
N THR A 96 10.80 -14.37 -3.25
CA THR A 96 9.48 -14.00 -2.75
C THR A 96 8.96 -12.79 -3.51
N LYS A 97 7.81 -12.95 -4.18
CA LYS A 97 7.06 -11.89 -4.84
C LYS A 97 5.83 -11.55 -4.00
N THR A 98 5.68 -10.28 -3.68
CA THR A 98 4.53 -9.76 -2.93
C THR A 98 3.63 -8.91 -3.84
N THR A 99 2.33 -8.97 -3.62
CA THR A 99 1.34 -8.23 -4.40
C THR A 99 0.12 -7.92 -3.54
N MET A 100 -0.37 -6.69 -3.60
CA MET A 100 -1.63 -6.26 -3.01
C MET A 100 -2.71 -6.34 -4.08
N PHE A 101 -3.69 -7.23 -3.90
CA PHE A 101 -4.89 -7.25 -4.72
C PHE A 101 -5.95 -6.35 -4.10
N ILE A 102 -6.61 -5.56 -4.94
CA ILE A 102 -7.72 -4.70 -4.53
C ILE A 102 -8.98 -5.17 -5.25
N LYS A 103 -10.07 -5.38 -4.51
CA LYS A 103 -11.39 -5.62 -5.08
C LYS A 103 -12.36 -4.51 -4.69
N GLN A 104 -13.29 -4.21 -5.59
CA GLN A 104 -14.49 -3.43 -5.31
C GLN A 104 -15.67 -4.14 -5.96
N ASP A 105 -16.84 -4.12 -5.32
CA ASP A 105 -18.06 -4.77 -5.83
C ASP A 105 -17.85 -6.25 -6.24
N GLY A 106 -17.03 -6.96 -5.45
CA GLY A 106 -16.66 -8.36 -5.69
C GLY A 106 -15.68 -8.62 -6.86
N LYS A 107 -15.24 -7.58 -7.57
CA LYS A 107 -14.37 -7.68 -8.76
C LYS A 107 -12.98 -7.14 -8.47
N ALA A 108 -11.96 -7.82 -9.00
CA ALA A 108 -10.58 -7.34 -8.91
C ALA A 108 -10.37 -6.12 -9.81
N ILE A 109 -9.75 -5.08 -9.26
CA ILE A 109 -9.40 -3.87 -10.01
C ILE A 109 -8.06 -4.10 -10.72
N LYS A 110 -8.05 -3.82 -12.02
CA LYS A 110 -6.85 -3.93 -12.85
C LYS A 110 -5.91 -2.75 -12.59
N TRP A 111 -4.61 -3.00 -12.74
CA TRP A 111 -3.61 -1.94 -12.69
C TRP A 111 -3.84 -0.93 -13.81
N ALA A 112 -3.75 0.36 -13.46
CA ALA A 112 -3.75 1.45 -14.41
C ALA A 112 -2.41 1.53 -15.17
N TYR A 113 -1.30 1.14 -14.54
CA TYR A 113 0.01 1.12 -15.17
C TYR A 113 0.47 -0.33 -15.36
N THR A 114 0.57 -0.75 -16.61
CA THR A 114 1.06 -2.08 -17.01
C THR A 114 2.31 -1.94 -17.86
N LYS A 115 2.98 -3.06 -18.15
CA LYS A 115 4.13 -3.04 -19.07
C LYS A 115 3.72 -2.58 -20.47
N ASP A 116 2.56 -3.04 -20.93
CA ASP A 116 2.05 -2.75 -22.27
C ASP A 116 1.42 -1.35 -22.36
N ASN A 117 0.82 -0.88 -21.26
CA ASN A 117 0.32 0.48 -21.13
C ASN A 117 0.89 1.15 -19.87
N PRO A 118 2.10 1.75 -19.97
CA PRO A 118 2.76 2.35 -18.83
C PRO A 118 2.14 3.68 -18.40
N ASN A 119 1.27 4.32 -19.19
CA ASN A 119 0.57 5.57 -18.83
C ASN A 119 1.48 6.63 -18.16
N GLY A 120 2.68 6.85 -18.71
CA GLY A 120 3.66 7.82 -18.20
C GLY A 120 4.49 7.35 -17.00
N LEU A 121 4.26 6.15 -16.48
CA LEU A 121 5.02 5.60 -15.35
C LEU A 121 6.48 5.32 -15.77
N PRO A 122 7.47 5.88 -15.06
CA PRO A 122 8.87 5.58 -15.30
C PRO A 122 9.19 4.09 -15.10
N SER A 123 10.03 3.55 -15.99
CA SER A 123 10.56 2.19 -15.85
C SER A 123 11.70 2.15 -14.83
N MET A 124 11.88 1.01 -14.16
CA MET A 124 13.05 0.76 -13.31
C MET A 124 14.36 0.92 -14.11
N LYS A 125 15.38 1.50 -13.47
CA LYS A 125 16.71 1.69 -14.05
C LYS A 125 17.68 0.68 -13.47
N LYS A 126 18.48 0.04 -14.32
CA LYS A 126 19.55 -0.83 -13.86
C LYS A 126 20.77 0.02 -13.50
N ILE A 127 21.10 0.11 -12.22
CA ILE A 127 22.25 0.86 -11.70
C ILE A 127 23.28 -0.08 -11.08
N LYS A 128 24.52 0.39 -10.94
CA LYS A 128 25.58 -0.37 -10.27
C LYS A 128 25.89 0.27 -8.92
N VAL A 129 25.65 -0.46 -7.84
CA VAL A 129 25.93 -0.03 -6.46
C VAL A 129 27.02 -0.93 -5.90
N LYS A 130 28.19 -0.35 -5.60
CA LYS A 130 29.36 -1.10 -5.07
C LYS A 130 29.71 -2.34 -5.91
N GLY A 131 29.63 -2.22 -7.23
CA GLY A 131 29.94 -3.31 -8.16
C GLY A 131 28.79 -4.30 -8.43
N VAL A 132 27.68 -4.20 -7.69
CA VAL A 132 26.50 -5.07 -7.87
C VAL A 132 25.43 -4.35 -8.68
N ASP A 133 24.87 -5.04 -9.66
CA ASP A 133 23.75 -4.54 -10.43
C ASP A 133 22.46 -4.59 -9.61
N VAL A 134 21.79 -3.45 -9.48
CA VAL A 134 20.53 -3.28 -8.73
C VAL A 134 19.50 -2.61 -9.63
N TRP A 135 18.25 -3.05 -9.53
CA TRP A 135 17.13 -2.35 -10.16
C TRP A 135 16.64 -1.25 -9.23
N ASP A 136 16.83 -0.01 -9.66
CA ASP A 136 16.37 1.19 -8.97
C ASP A 136 14.98 1.60 -9.47
N ASP A 137 14.08 1.87 -8.53
CA ASP A 137 12.70 2.27 -8.80
C ASP A 137 12.34 3.63 -8.24
N SER A 138 13.35 4.46 -7.95
CA SER A 138 13.19 5.78 -7.33
C SER A 138 12.24 6.68 -8.12
N ASP A 139 12.48 6.89 -9.42
CA ASP A 139 11.61 7.70 -10.29
C ASP A 139 10.18 7.17 -10.36
N MET A 140 10.01 5.84 -10.33
CA MET A 140 8.69 5.20 -10.37
C MET A 140 7.92 5.50 -9.08
N MET A 141 8.57 5.40 -7.93
CA MET A 141 7.93 5.68 -6.63
C MET A 141 7.62 7.16 -6.44
N GLU A 142 8.51 8.05 -6.87
CA GLU A 142 8.26 9.50 -6.85
C GLU A 142 7.08 9.88 -7.73
N TYR A 143 6.98 9.30 -8.94
CA TYR A 143 5.83 9.50 -9.82
C TYR A 143 4.51 9.03 -9.18
N LEU A 144 4.51 7.82 -8.61
CA LEU A 144 3.32 7.26 -7.95
C LEU A 144 2.93 8.09 -6.71
N GLU A 145 3.90 8.62 -5.98
CA GLU A 145 3.63 9.50 -4.85
C GLU A 145 3.05 10.85 -5.27
N ALA A 146 3.57 11.45 -6.34
CA ALA A 146 2.98 12.65 -6.91
C ALA A 146 1.53 12.40 -7.36
N MET A 147 1.25 11.23 -7.95
CA MET A 147 -0.11 10.81 -8.31
C MET A 147 -1.04 10.72 -7.09
N VAL A 148 -0.60 10.09 -5.99
CA VAL A 148 -1.38 10.02 -4.75
C VAL A 148 -1.69 11.43 -4.23
N LYS A 149 -0.67 12.29 -4.15
CA LYS A 149 -0.85 13.68 -3.69
C LYS A 149 -1.87 14.42 -4.53
N SER A 150 -1.82 14.28 -5.85
CA SER A 150 -2.81 14.88 -6.76
C SER A 150 -4.22 14.35 -6.53
N LYS A 151 -4.40 13.02 -6.44
CA LYS A 151 -5.72 12.39 -6.25
C LYS A 151 -6.40 12.80 -4.94
N PHE A 152 -5.64 12.93 -3.84
CA PHE A 152 -6.17 13.31 -2.54
C PHE A 152 -6.20 14.82 -2.28
N ALA A 153 -5.45 15.63 -3.03
CA ALA A 153 -5.62 17.08 -3.03
C ALA A 153 -6.95 17.48 -3.71
N ASN A 154 -7.28 16.85 -4.84
CA ASN A 154 -8.49 17.15 -5.59
C ASN A 154 -9.78 16.73 -4.86
N ASN A 155 -9.74 15.65 -4.06
CA ASN A 155 -10.89 15.21 -3.25
C ASN A 155 -11.24 16.13 -2.07
N LYS A 156 -10.37 17.09 -1.69
CA LYS A 156 -10.64 18.02 -0.58
C LYS A 156 -11.36 19.30 -1.02
N GLN A 157 -11.62 19.48 -2.32
CA GLN A 157 -12.23 20.70 -2.85
C GLN A 157 -13.77 20.64 -2.92
N ASP A 158 -14.37 19.47 -2.70
CA ASP A 158 -15.83 19.28 -2.81
C ASP A 158 -16.62 19.56 -1.50
N ASP A 159 -15.95 19.90 -0.39
CA ASP A 159 -16.58 20.13 0.93
C ASP A 159 -16.82 21.62 1.28
N PHE A 160 -16.58 22.56 0.36
CA PHE A 160 -16.64 24.01 0.64
C PHE A 160 -17.63 24.81 -0.25
N ASP A 161 -18.79 24.26 -0.58
CA ASP A 161 -19.88 25.07 -1.12
C ASP A 161 -21.25 24.68 -0.53
N VAL A 162 -21.50 25.16 0.69
CA VAL A 162 -22.86 25.31 1.21
C VAL A 162 -23.03 26.79 1.56
N PRO A 163 -23.71 27.58 0.71
CA PRO A 163 -24.10 28.92 1.08
C PRO A 163 -25.18 28.86 2.17
N PHE A 164 -24.92 29.54 3.29
CA PHE A 164 -25.92 29.84 4.32
C PHE A 164 -27.00 30.79 3.79
#